data_AF-A0A3M0MF41-F1
#
_entry.id   AF-A0A3M0MF41-F1
#
_cell.length_a   1.000
_cell.length_b   1.000
_cell.length_c   1.000
_cell.angle_alpha   90.00
_cell.angle_beta   90.00
_cell.angle_gamma   90.00
#
_symmetry.space_group_name_H-M   'P 1'
#
loop_
_entity.id
_entity.type
_entity.pdbx_description
1 polymer ?
#
loop_
_entity_poly.entity_id
_entity_poly.type
_entity_poly.pdbx_seq_one_letter_code
_entity_poly.pdbx_strand_id
1 'polypeptide(L)'
;MREINMISIDQIRFYIPYVANTFRIEDVDELRLANKIFALSDYFEIKAESKGQNGYSKSYNFGSNEKKYVSVMWNPDRKDMGISIDFTAVGKAVYEALVADYTGLKVDWQNLIKQVYLEYQGHVSRIDIATDLIDYNFSADSIAKRIMNQELIFLNKQGNRIPSVRLKFISNAEKVETIYVGARTSDCFLRIYDKKIEQDRPDGRYRSMSKGCHDWVRLEGEFKGKTAHKIGELVAKLNKQDIYSDLLGIVLERWSLVEYKKD
;
A
#
# COMPACT_ATOMS: atom_id res chain seq x y z
N MET A 1 -5.45 -28.40 1.31
CA MET A 1 -4.78 -27.45 0.39
C MET A 1 -3.50 -27.00 1.05
N ARG A 2 -2.55 -26.40 0.31
CA ARG A 2 -1.26 -25.96 0.87
C ARG A 2 -1.43 -24.53 1.39
N GLU A 3 -0.97 -24.27 2.61
CA GLU A 3 -0.89 -22.91 3.16
C GLU A 3 0.00 -22.04 2.28
N ILE A 4 -0.50 -20.86 1.90
CA ILE A 4 0.22 -19.89 1.07
C ILE A 4 0.22 -18.55 1.79
N ASN A 5 1.42 -18.00 1.99
CA ASN A 5 1.59 -16.63 2.41
C ASN A 5 2.27 -15.81 1.32
N MET A 6 1.77 -14.60 1.08
CA MET A 6 2.35 -13.66 0.12
C MET A 6 2.45 -12.27 0.74
N ILE A 7 3.62 -11.66 0.60
CA ILE A 7 3.86 -10.28 1.02
C ILE A 7 3.97 -9.41 -0.22
N SER A 8 3.30 -8.26 -0.21
CA SER A 8 3.33 -7.33 -1.33
C SER A 8 3.18 -5.89 -0.88
N ILE A 9 3.62 -4.96 -1.73
CA ILE A 9 3.19 -3.58 -1.68
C ILE A 9 1.80 -3.55 -2.33
N ASP A 10 0.78 -3.14 -1.58
CA ASP A 10 -0.59 -3.03 -2.09
C ASP A 10 -0.81 -1.65 -2.72
N GLN A 11 -0.51 -0.58 -1.97
CA GLN A 11 -0.58 0.81 -2.44
C GLN A 11 0.77 1.51 -2.23
N ILE A 12 1.15 2.44 -3.11
CA ILE A 12 2.32 3.29 -2.90
C ILE A 12 2.14 4.69 -3.49
N ARG A 13 2.65 5.70 -2.78
CA ARG A 13 2.65 7.10 -3.23
C ARG A 13 4.02 7.71 -3.07
N PHE A 14 4.47 8.39 -4.11
CA PHE A 14 5.72 9.14 -4.14
C PHE A 14 5.46 10.64 -4.08
N TYR A 15 6.39 11.37 -3.46
CA TYR A 15 6.52 12.82 -3.52
C TYR A 15 7.85 13.14 -4.19
N ILE A 16 7.84 14.07 -5.14
CA ILE A 16 9.03 14.62 -5.78
C ILE A 16 9.04 16.15 -5.61
N PRO A 17 10.08 16.77 -5.02
CA PRO A 17 10.16 18.22 -4.91
C PRO A 17 10.44 18.88 -6.27
N TYR A 18 10.03 20.15 -6.44
CA TYR A 18 10.41 20.96 -7.62
C TYR A 18 11.88 21.43 -7.59
N VAL A 19 12.59 21.21 -6.49
CA VAL A 19 13.98 21.67 -6.30
C VAL A 19 14.89 20.45 -6.19
N ALA A 20 15.26 19.86 -7.33
CA ALA A 20 16.37 18.90 -7.37
C ALA A 20 17.54 19.57 -8.08
N ASN A 21 18.64 19.82 -7.37
CA ASN A 21 19.84 20.52 -7.85
C ASN A 21 20.55 19.87 -9.06
N THR A 22 19.98 18.83 -9.66
CA THR A 22 20.43 18.16 -10.89
C THR A 22 19.50 18.41 -12.09
N PHE A 23 18.31 18.96 -11.88
CA PHE A 23 17.36 19.36 -12.92
C PHE A 23 16.72 20.68 -12.50
N ARG A 24 16.94 21.78 -13.22
CA ARG A 24 16.06 22.95 -13.09
C ARG A 24 14.68 22.51 -13.60
N ILE A 25 13.77 22.16 -12.68
CA ILE A 25 12.40 21.71 -12.99
C ILE A 25 11.55 22.87 -13.54
N GLU A 26 12.10 24.08 -13.61
CA GLU A 26 11.46 25.26 -14.20
C GLU A 26 10.99 25.02 -15.65
N ASP A 27 11.57 24.06 -16.39
CA ASP A 27 11.19 23.68 -17.75
C ASP A 27 10.61 22.25 -17.88
N VAL A 28 10.28 21.57 -16.78
CA VAL A 28 9.84 20.16 -16.78
C VAL A 28 8.34 20.06 -16.52
N ASP A 29 7.61 19.60 -17.55
CA ASP A 29 6.24 19.08 -17.44
C ASP A 29 6.19 17.95 -16.39
N GLU A 30 5.32 18.08 -15.38
CA GLU A 30 5.17 17.11 -14.30
C GLU A 30 4.87 15.69 -14.82
N LEU A 31 4.17 15.59 -15.94
CA LEU A 31 3.91 14.33 -16.63
C LEU A 31 5.19 13.74 -17.23
N ARG A 32 6.04 14.59 -17.84
CA ARG A 32 7.33 14.17 -18.40
C ARG A 32 8.26 13.63 -17.32
N LEU A 33 8.28 14.25 -16.13
CA LEU A 33 9.03 13.73 -14.99
C LEU A 33 8.52 12.36 -14.55
N ALA A 34 7.21 12.22 -14.35
CA ALA A 34 6.62 10.95 -13.95
C ALA A 34 6.87 9.84 -14.99
N ASN A 35 6.79 10.16 -16.28
CA ASN A 35 7.14 9.24 -17.36
C ASN A 35 8.62 8.85 -17.35
N LYS A 36 9.53 9.78 -17.04
CA LYS A 36 10.96 9.45 -16.96
C LYS A 36 11.27 8.41 -15.89
N ILE A 37 10.56 8.45 -14.75
CA ILE A 37 10.78 7.55 -13.62
C ILE A 37 10.02 6.23 -13.80
N PHE A 38 8.75 6.31 -14.21
CA PHE A 38 7.83 5.18 -14.16
C PHE A 38 7.36 4.69 -15.54
N ALA A 39 7.73 5.38 -16.62
CA ALA A 39 7.29 5.08 -18.00
C ALA A 39 5.76 4.94 -18.14
N LEU A 40 4.99 5.77 -17.40
CA LEU A 40 3.53 5.63 -17.32
C LEU A 40 2.85 5.70 -18.69
N SER A 41 3.27 6.64 -19.55
CA SER A 41 2.70 6.80 -20.89
C SER A 41 3.12 5.71 -21.88
N ASP A 42 4.15 4.92 -21.57
CA ASP A 42 4.55 3.80 -22.42
C ASP A 42 3.68 2.57 -22.13
N TYR A 43 3.18 2.45 -20.90
CA TYR A 43 2.39 1.31 -20.45
C TYR A 43 0.88 1.56 -20.47
N PHE A 44 0.42 2.76 -20.10
CA PHE A 44 -1.00 3.09 -20.06
C PHE A 44 -1.44 3.79 -21.34
N GLU A 45 -2.37 3.17 -22.06
CA GLU A 45 -2.96 3.73 -23.28
C GLU A 45 -3.85 4.96 -23.01
N ILE A 46 -4.58 4.94 -21.89
CA ILE A 46 -5.55 5.97 -21.53
C ILE A 46 -4.95 6.87 -20.44
N LYS A 47 -4.94 8.17 -20.73
CA LYS A 47 -4.64 9.24 -19.78
C LYS A 47 -5.62 10.39 -19.93
N ALA A 48 -6.01 10.99 -18.81
CA ALA A 48 -6.91 12.14 -18.79
C ALA A 48 -6.50 13.19 -17.76
N GLU A 49 -6.62 14.46 -18.13
CA GLU A 49 -6.51 15.58 -17.21
C GLU A 49 -7.70 15.63 -16.26
N SER A 50 -7.45 15.96 -15.00
CA SER A 50 -8.52 16.19 -14.02
C SER A 50 -8.09 17.15 -12.92
N LYS A 51 -9.03 17.55 -12.07
CA LYS A 51 -8.71 18.25 -10.82
C LYS A 51 -7.98 17.32 -9.84
N GLY A 52 -6.89 17.82 -9.24
CA GLY A 52 -6.18 17.13 -8.17
C GLY A 52 -6.97 17.02 -6.86
N GLN A 53 -6.35 16.43 -5.85
CA GLN A 53 -6.92 16.26 -4.50
C GLN A 53 -5.91 16.69 -3.42
N ASN A 54 -6.35 16.84 -2.17
CA ASN A 54 -5.46 17.12 -1.03
C ASN A 54 -4.57 18.37 -1.22
N GLY A 55 -5.13 19.43 -1.81
CA GLY A 55 -4.43 20.69 -2.08
C GLY A 55 -3.71 20.74 -3.44
N TYR A 56 -3.57 19.63 -4.16
CA TYR A 56 -3.18 19.64 -5.56
C TYR A 56 -4.34 20.11 -6.45
N SER A 57 -4.08 21.04 -7.36
CA SER A 57 -5.11 21.65 -8.22
C SER A 57 -5.18 21.02 -9.60
N LYS A 58 -4.07 20.45 -10.11
CA LYS A 58 -3.98 19.76 -11.39
C LYS A 58 -3.59 18.29 -11.23
N SER A 59 -4.02 17.46 -12.19
CA SER A 59 -3.64 16.05 -12.24
C SER A 59 -3.72 15.47 -13.65
N TYR A 60 -2.84 14.51 -13.93
CA TYR A 60 -3.01 13.50 -14.96
C TYR A 60 -3.38 12.18 -14.29
N ASN A 61 -4.38 11.48 -14.81
CA ASN A 61 -4.78 10.16 -14.34
C ASN A 61 -4.62 9.16 -15.46
N PHE A 62 -3.95 8.07 -15.14
CA PHE A 62 -3.81 6.90 -15.99
C PHE A 62 -4.77 5.82 -15.52
N GLY A 63 -5.37 5.10 -16.46
CA GLY A 63 -6.39 4.07 -16.19
C GLY A 63 -7.59 4.19 -17.11
N SER A 64 -8.67 3.46 -16.83
CA SER A 64 -9.87 3.52 -17.66
C SER A 64 -10.67 4.82 -17.42
N ASN A 65 -11.55 5.16 -18.36
CA ASN A 65 -12.41 6.37 -18.29
C ASN A 65 -13.19 6.52 -16.97
N GLU A 66 -13.40 5.44 -16.23
CA GLU A 66 -14.19 5.42 -14.98
C GLU A 66 -13.35 5.26 -13.71
N LYS A 67 -12.07 4.88 -13.80
CA LYS A 67 -11.23 4.57 -12.62
C LYS A 67 -9.84 5.18 -12.70
N LYS A 68 -9.50 5.95 -11.67
CA LYS A 68 -8.16 6.52 -11.46
C LYS A 68 -7.23 5.45 -10.88
N TYR A 69 -6.37 4.89 -11.72
CA TYR A 69 -5.42 3.85 -11.32
C TYR A 69 -4.14 4.45 -10.76
N VAL A 70 -3.51 5.30 -11.56
CA VAL A 70 -2.32 6.06 -11.18
C VAL A 70 -2.59 7.54 -11.42
N SER A 71 -2.27 8.38 -10.44
CA SER A 71 -2.47 9.84 -10.54
C SER A 71 -1.15 10.58 -10.34
N VAL A 72 -0.79 11.43 -11.29
CA VAL A 72 0.27 12.44 -11.16
C VAL A 72 -0.40 13.76 -10.84
N MET A 73 -0.14 14.34 -9.67
CA MET A 73 -0.84 15.51 -9.14
C MET A 73 0.15 16.61 -8.74
N TRP A 74 -0.20 17.86 -9.03
CA TRP A 74 0.61 19.02 -8.67
C TRP A 74 -0.25 20.27 -8.48
N ASN A 75 0.37 21.32 -7.95
CA ASN A 75 -0.26 22.63 -7.82
C ASN A 75 0.67 23.71 -8.43
N PRO A 76 0.29 24.36 -9.54
CA PRO A 76 1.09 25.40 -10.17
C PRO A 76 1.42 26.57 -9.23
N ASP A 77 0.49 26.92 -8.33
CA ASP A 77 0.61 28.07 -7.42
C ASP A 77 1.29 27.72 -6.09
N ARG A 78 1.54 26.43 -5.84
CA ARG A 78 2.09 25.90 -4.59
C ARG A 78 3.19 24.88 -4.87
N LYS A 79 4.30 25.35 -5.44
CA LYS A 79 5.47 24.52 -5.77
C LYS A 79 6.13 23.89 -4.52
N ASP A 80 5.89 24.42 -3.33
CA ASP A 80 6.28 23.79 -2.05
C ASP A 80 5.63 22.41 -1.85
N MET A 81 4.46 22.18 -2.45
CA MET A 81 3.77 20.90 -2.38
C MET A 81 4.38 19.81 -3.27
N GLY A 82 5.32 20.14 -4.15
CA GLY A 82 5.94 19.15 -5.05
C GLY A 82 4.96 18.48 -6.01
N ILE A 83 5.35 17.30 -6.49
CA ILE A 83 4.59 16.44 -7.40
C ILE A 83 4.27 15.15 -6.65
N SER A 84 2.99 14.79 -6.58
CA SER A 84 2.54 13.53 -5.99
C SER A 84 2.22 12.51 -7.08
N ILE A 85 2.78 11.32 -6.97
CA ILE A 85 2.50 10.20 -7.87
C ILE A 85 1.90 9.06 -7.05
N ASP A 86 0.60 8.80 -7.21
CA ASP A 86 -0.19 7.88 -6.38
C ASP A 86 -0.58 6.65 -7.20
N PHE A 87 -0.06 5.48 -6.82
CA PHE A 87 -0.47 4.18 -7.35
C PHE A 87 -1.46 3.55 -6.38
N THR A 88 -2.75 3.55 -6.72
CA THR A 88 -3.79 2.84 -5.94
C THR A 88 -3.54 1.34 -5.94
N ALA A 89 -4.14 0.57 -5.02
CA ALA A 89 -4.04 -0.89 -5.04
C ALA A 89 -4.46 -1.52 -6.37
N VAL A 90 -5.49 -0.93 -6.99
CA VAL A 90 -5.92 -1.35 -8.32
C VAL A 90 -4.89 -0.94 -9.36
N GLY A 91 -4.45 0.31 -9.38
CA GLY A 91 -3.53 0.81 -10.38
C GLY A 91 -2.12 0.24 -10.32
N LYS A 92 -1.63 -0.06 -9.13
CA LYS A 92 -0.35 -0.75 -8.89
C LYS A 92 -0.33 -2.11 -9.59
N ALA A 93 -1.37 -2.93 -9.40
CA ALA A 93 -1.41 -4.25 -10.02
C ALA A 93 -1.61 -4.17 -11.55
N VAL A 94 -2.36 -3.18 -12.04
CA VAL A 94 -2.50 -2.95 -13.49
C VAL A 94 -1.15 -2.53 -14.08
N TYR A 95 -0.43 -1.61 -13.42
CA TYR A 95 0.91 -1.20 -13.82
C TYR A 95 1.88 -2.39 -13.86
N GLU A 96 1.87 -3.25 -12.85
CA GLU A 96 2.69 -4.47 -12.83
C GLU A 96 2.37 -5.43 -13.99
N ALA A 97 1.09 -5.63 -14.30
CA ALA A 97 0.67 -6.46 -15.42
C ALA A 97 1.14 -5.86 -16.76
N LEU A 98 0.92 -4.56 -16.97
CA LEU A 98 1.34 -3.89 -18.21
C LEU A 98 2.86 -3.92 -18.41
N VAL A 99 3.64 -3.70 -17.35
CA VAL A 99 5.11 -3.79 -17.43
C VAL A 99 5.53 -5.23 -17.78
N ALA A 100 4.91 -6.23 -17.15
CA ALA A 100 5.20 -7.63 -17.44
C ALA A 100 4.84 -8.00 -18.88
N ASP A 101 3.70 -7.54 -19.39
CA ASP A 101 3.26 -7.79 -20.76
C ASP A 101 4.19 -7.12 -21.78
N TYR A 102 4.65 -5.89 -21.50
CA TYR A 102 5.47 -5.12 -22.43
C TYR A 102 6.96 -5.53 -22.42
N THR A 103 7.49 -5.89 -21.26
CA THR A 103 8.94 -6.12 -21.07
C THR A 103 9.30 -7.57 -20.77
N GLY A 104 8.34 -8.41 -20.40
CA GLY A 104 8.58 -9.76 -19.87
C GLY A 104 9.15 -9.78 -18.44
N LEU A 105 9.29 -8.61 -17.78
CA LEU A 105 9.93 -8.48 -16.47
C LEU A 105 8.93 -8.04 -15.39
N LYS A 106 9.23 -8.41 -14.14
CA LYS A 106 8.50 -7.89 -12.97
C LYS A 106 8.94 -6.47 -12.66
N VAL A 107 8.02 -5.66 -12.14
CA VAL A 107 8.35 -4.33 -11.62
C VAL A 107 9.30 -4.44 -10.43
N ASP A 108 10.45 -3.78 -10.53
CA ASP A 108 11.38 -3.63 -9.42
C ASP A 108 11.04 -2.39 -8.59
N TRP A 109 10.13 -2.59 -7.62
CA TRP A 109 9.70 -1.52 -6.72
C TRP A 109 10.84 -0.96 -5.87
N GLN A 110 11.83 -1.79 -5.50
CA GLN A 110 12.98 -1.32 -4.75
C GLN A 110 13.80 -0.34 -5.58
N ASN A 111 14.07 -0.68 -6.84
CA ASN A 111 14.81 0.18 -7.74
C ASN A 111 14.05 1.50 -8.01
N LEU A 112 12.73 1.44 -8.21
CA LEU A 112 11.92 2.65 -8.36
C LEU A 112 11.97 3.55 -7.11
N ILE A 113 11.84 2.96 -5.92
CA ILE A 113 11.98 3.69 -4.65
C ILE A 113 13.40 4.29 -4.56
N LYS A 114 14.44 3.51 -4.86
CA LYS A 114 15.83 3.95 -4.82
C LYS A 114 16.10 5.13 -5.77
N GLN A 115 15.62 5.07 -7.01
CA GLN A 115 15.73 6.18 -7.96
C GLN A 115 15.08 7.45 -7.39
N VAL A 116 13.84 7.35 -6.88
CA VAL A 116 13.13 8.49 -6.29
C VAL A 116 13.94 9.16 -5.17
N TYR A 117 14.54 8.39 -4.27
CA TYR A 117 15.34 8.93 -3.17
C TYR A 117 16.68 9.49 -3.62
N LEU A 118 17.43 8.73 -4.44
CA LEU A 118 18.84 9.04 -4.73
C LEU A 118 19.00 10.02 -5.89
N GLU A 119 18.12 9.99 -6.90
CA GLU A 119 18.27 10.79 -8.11
C GLU A 119 17.36 12.02 -8.10
N TYR A 120 16.18 11.93 -7.48
CA TYR A 120 15.15 12.96 -7.52
C TYR A 120 14.91 13.67 -6.20
N GLN A 121 15.66 13.31 -5.13
CA GLN A 121 15.48 13.85 -3.77
C GLN A 121 14.03 13.76 -3.27
N GLY A 122 13.27 12.83 -3.84
CA GLY A 122 11.90 12.54 -3.46
C GLY A 122 11.83 11.56 -2.31
N HIS A 123 10.61 11.17 -1.96
CA HIS A 123 10.39 10.16 -0.94
C HIS A 123 9.05 9.45 -1.12
N VAL A 124 8.90 8.31 -0.43
CA VAL A 124 7.61 7.63 -0.32
C VAL A 124 6.77 8.36 0.74
N SER A 125 5.59 8.84 0.36
CA SER A 125 4.67 9.56 1.25
C SER A 125 3.52 8.69 1.77
N ARG A 126 3.26 7.55 1.09
CA ARG A 126 2.39 6.47 1.55
C ARG A 126 2.90 5.14 1.03
N ILE A 127 2.82 4.09 1.85
CA ILE A 127 3.04 2.71 1.43
C ILE A 127 2.12 1.82 2.26
N ASP A 128 1.36 0.96 1.59
CA ASP A 128 0.50 -0.02 2.23
C ASP A 128 1.12 -1.40 1.96
N ILE A 129 1.42 -2.13 3.04
CA ILE A 129 2.07 -3.45 2.99
C ILE A 129 1.01 -4.51 3.28
N ALA A 130 0.74 -5.39 2.33
CA ALA A 130 -0.21 -6.48 2.48
C ALA A 130 0.50 -7.82 2.72
N THR A 131 -0.04 -8.59 3.66
CA THR A 131 0.28 -9.98 3.94
C THR A 131 -0.97 -10.80 3.74
N ASP A 132 -1.00 -11.57 2.66
CA ASP A 132 -2.05 -12.53 2.35
C ASP A 132 -1.74 -13.87 3.01
N LEU A 133 -2.68 -14.40 3.78
CA LEU A 133 -2.63 -15.69 4.44
C LEU A 133 -3.81 -16.53 3.91
N ILE A 134 -3.49 -17.48 3.04
CA ILE A 134 -4.45 -18.31 2.30
C ILE A 134 -4.39 -19.75 2.82
N ASP A 135 -5.55 -20.34 3.10
CA ASP A 135 -5.74 -21.70 3.60
C ASP A 135 -5.06 -21.99 4.96
N TYR A 136 -4.97 -20.96 5.81
CA TYR A 136 -4.42 -21.10 7.17
C TYR A 136 -5.48 -21.55 8.20
N ASN A 137 -6.71 -21.81 7.76
CA ASN A 137 -7.80 -22.34 8.58
C ASN A 137 -8.18 -21.43 9.76
N PHE A 138 -8.10 -20.11 9.56
CA PHE A 138 -8.65 -19.10 10.46
C PHE A 138 -9.31 -17.96 9.68
N SER A 139 -10.09 -17.16 10.38
CA SER A 139 -10.81 -16.01 9.80
C SER A 139 -10.63 -14.75 10.65
N ALA A 140 -10.94 -13.58 10.07
CA ALA A 140 -11.01 -12.33 10.82
C ALA A 140 -11.97 -12.44 12.02
N ASP A 141 -13.08 -13.18 11.87
CA ASP A 141 -14.05 -13.45 12.94
C ASP A 141 -13.44 -14.27 14.08
N SER A 142 -12.71 -15.35 13.76
CA SER A 142 -12.03 -16.15 14.77
C SER A 142 -10.98 -15.33 15.54
N ILE A 143 -10.21 -14.49 14.86
CA ILE A 143 -9.23 -13.59 15.49
C ILE A 143 -9.95 -12.60 16.41
N ALA A 144 -11.03 -11.98 15.93
CA ALA A 144 -11.79 -11.00 16.69
C ALA A 144 -12.38 -11.60 17.97
N LYS A 145 -12.98 -12.78 17.90
CA LYS A 145 -13.53 -13.50 19.07
C LYS A 145 -12.46 -13.74 20.13
N ARG A 146 -11.28 -14.21 19.73
CA ARG A 146 -10.15 -14.43 20.65
C ARG A 146 -9.65 -13.14 21.29
N ILE A 147 -9.64 -12.03 20.55
CA ILE A 147 -9.33 -10.70 21.13
C ILE A 147 -10.39 -10.27 22.14
N MET A 148 -11.68 -10.43 21.81
CA MET A 148 -12.81 -10.07 22.69
C MET A 148 -12.81 -10.92 23.97
N ASN A 149 -12.42 -12.18 23.88
CA ASN A 149 -12.24 -13.09 25.01
C ASN A 149 -10.97 -12.83 25.82
N GLN A 150 -10.15 -11.83 25.43
CA GLN A 150 -8.86 -11.54 26.05
C GLN A 150 -7.85 -12.70 25.95
N GLU A 151 -7.99 -13.56 24.95
CA GLU A 151 -7.00 -14.61 24.64
C GLU A 151 -5.88 -14.05 23.77
N LEU A 152 -6.18 -13.04 22.94
CA LEU A 152 -5.20 -12.34 22.12
C LEU A 152 -5.16 -10.85 22.45
N ILE A 153 -3.97 -10.27 22.42
CA ILE A 153 -3.76 -8.82 22.51
C ILE A 153 -2.83 -8.32 21.43
N PHE A 154 -3.05 -7.08 20.98
CA PHE A 154 -2.07 -6.38 20.17
C PHE A 154 -1.06 -5.65 21.06
N LEU A 155 0.22 -5.78 20.71
CA LEU A 155 1.31 -4.96 21.22
C LEU A 155 1.73 -3.95 20.16
N ASN A 156 2.14 -2.76 20.61
CA ASN A 156 2.81 -1.78 19.76
C ASN A 156 4.32 -2.05 19.67
N LYS A 157 5.02 -1.24 18.88
CA LYS A 157 6.49 -1.28 18.72
C LYS A 157 7.29 -1.21 20.04
N GLN A 158 6.72 -0.68 21.12
CA GLN A 158 7.37 -0.64 22.44
C GLN A 158 7.05 -1.86 23.31
N GLY A 159 6.31 -2.84 22.79
CA GLY A 159 5.82 -3.99 23.55
C GLY A 159 4.63 -3.68 24.45
N ASN A 160 4.08 -2.47 24.39
CA ASN A 160 2.93 -2.08 25.21
C ASN A 160 1.62 -2.53 24.57
N ARG A 161 0.67 -3.00 25.39
CA ARG A 161 -0.68 -3.36 24.93
C ARG A 161 -1.35 -2.17 24.24
N ILE A 162 -1.84 -2.38 23.02
CA ILE A 162 -2.69 -1.43 22.31
C ILE A 162 -4.07 -1.42 22.99
N PRO A 163 -4.56 -0.26 23.47
CA PRO A 163 -5.85 -0.18 24.14
C PRO A 163 -7.01 -0.59 23.22
N SER A 164 -8.05 -1.22 23.78
CA SER A 164 -9.24 -1.67 23.04
C SER A 164 -9.97 -0.55 22.31
N VAL A 165 -9.92 0.70 22.81
CA VAL A 165 -10.49 1.88 22.13
C VAL A 165 -9.84 2.19 20.77
N ARG A 166 -8.62 1.66 20.53
CA ARG A 166 -7.94 1.73 19.23
C ARG A 166 -8.32 0.57 18.30
N LEU A 167 -9.13 -0.37 18.77
CA LEU A 167 -9.62 -1.50 17.99
C LEU A 167 -11.06 -1.21 17.53
N LYS A 168 -11.34 -1.45 16.26
CA LYS A 168 -12.71 -1.39 15.73
C LYS A 168 -13.00 -2.65 14.94
N PHE A 169 -14.10 -3.30 15.27
CA PHE A 169 -14.58 -4.51 14.60
C PHE A 169 -15.74 -4.11 13.68
N ILE A 170 -15.63 -4.45 12.39
CA ILE A 170 -16.67 -4.25 11.39
C ILE A 170 -17.31 -5.60 11.13
N SER A 171 -18.60 -5.69 11.40
CA SER A 171 -19.35 -6.93 11.29
C SER A 171 -20.39 -6.88 10.19
N ASN A 172 -20.65 -8.04 9.60
CA ASN A 172 -21.75 -8.29 8.67
C ASN A 172 -22.42 -9.60 9.10
N ALA A 173 -23.75 -9.60 9.23
CA ALA A 173 -24.53 -10.76 9.67
C ALA A 173 -23.90 -11.51 10.88
N GLU A 174 -23.60 -10.76 11.95
CA GLU A 174 -23.01 -11.25 13.22
C GLU A 174 -21.57 -11.78 13.17
N LYS A 175 -20.92 -11.80 11.99
CA LYS A 175 -19.51 -12.17 11.86
C LYS A 175 -18.63 -10.94 11.68
N VAL A 176 -17.49 -10.89 12.36
CA VAL A 176 -16.51 -9.84 12.12
C VAL A 176 -15.78 -10.11 10.81
N GLU A 177 -16.00 -9.27 9.80
CA GLU A 177 -15.31 -9.35 8.51
C GLU A 177 -14.01 -8.56 8.49
N THR A 178 -13.89 -7.54 9.36
CA THR A 178 -12.72 -6.67 9.38
C THR A 178 -12.40 -6.16 10.78
N ILE A 179 -11.13 -6.18 11.13
CA ILE A 179 -10.56 -5.61 12.34
C ILE A 179 -9.68 -4.43 11.93
N TYR A 180 -9.88 -3.28 12.57
CA TYR A 180 -9.04 -2.11 12.44
C TYR A 180 -8.26 -1.89 13.73
N VAL A 181 -6.97 -1.59 13.59
CA VAL A 181 -6.10 -1.19 14.71
C VAL A 181 -5.52 0.19 14.42
N GLY A 182 -5.89 1.16 15.25
CA GLY A 182 -5.55 2.57 15.08
C GLY A 182 -6.63 3.37 14.34
N ALA A 183 -6.25 4.54 13.84
CA ALA A 183 -7.14 5.43 13.11
C ALA A 183 -6.65 5.65 11.68
N ARG A 184 -7.56 5.64 10.70
CA ARG A 184 -7.22 5.83 9.28
C ARG A 184 -6.57 7.20 8.99
N THR A 185 -6.83 8.21 9.81
CA THR A 185 -6.21 9.54 9.70
C THR A 185 -4.79 9.60 10.25
N SER A 186 -4.34 8.56 10.97
CA SER A 186 -2.99 8.51 11.54
C SER A 186 -1.94 8.00 10.54
N ASP A 187 -0.66 8.15 10.91
CA ASP A 187 0.47 7.71 10.10
C ASP A 187 0.60 6.19 9.97
N CYS A 188 -0.06 5.42 10.85
CA CYS A 188 -0.03 3.96 10.82
C CYS A 188 -1.41 3.39 11.14
N PHE A 189 -1.95 2.57 10.26
CA PHE A 189 -3.26 1.97 10.41
C PHE A 189 -3.22 0.52 9.93
N LEU A 190 -3.67 -0.43 10.75
CA LEU A 190 -3.73 -1.84 10.36
C LEU A 190 -5.17 -2.24 10.05
N ARG A 191 -5.33 -3.02 9.00
CA ARG A 191 -6.56 -3.74 8.68
C ARG A 191 -6.28 -5.23 8.66
N ILE A 192 -7.15 -6.02 9.28
CA ILE A 192 -7.18 -7.49 9.15
C ILE A 192 -8.57 -7.84 8.66
N TYR A 193 -8.70 -8.47 7.50
CA TYR A 193 -10.01 -8.72 6.91
C TYR A 193 -10.06 -9.97 6.05
N ASP A 194 -11.29 -10.44 5.82
CA ASP A 194 -11.57 -11.54 4.91
C ASP A 194 -11.42 -11.07 3.45
N LYS A 195 -10.26 -11.39 2.86
CA LYS A 195 -9.95 -11.01 1.47
C LYS A 195 -10.68 -11.90 0.48
N LYS A 196 -11.04 -13.13 0.87
CA LYS A 196 -11.85 -14.02 0.03
C LYS A 196 -13.21 -13.39 -0.26
N ILE A 197 -13.92 -12.94 0.78
CA ILE A 197 -15.23 -12.26 0.62
C ILE A 197 -15.10 -11.01 -0.25
N GLU A 198 -14.00 -10.24 -0.11
CA GLU A 198 -13.74 -9.09 -0.96
C GLU A 198 -13.56 -9.48 -2.43
N GLN A 199 -12.84 -10.57 -2.71
CA GLN A 199 -12.47 -11.02 -4.05
C GLN A 199 -13.50 -11.93 -4.72
N ASP A 200 -14.47 -12.47 -3.97
CA ASP A 200 -15.60 -13.23 -4.52
C ASP A 200 -16.64 -12.35 -5.21
N ARG A 201 -16.60 -11.03 -4.97
CA ARG A 201 -17.45 -10.05 -5.63
C ARG A 201 -17.29 -10.10 -7.15
N PRO A 202 -18.31 -9.71 -7.94
CA PRO A 202 -18.25 -9.75 -9.40
C PRO A 202 -17.07 -8.99 -10.01
N ASP A 203 -16.64 -7.90 -9.37
CA ASP A 203 -15.53 -7.04 -9.75
C ASP A 203 -14.20 -7.39 -9.05
N GLY A 204 -14.16 -8.50 -8.30
CA GLY A 204 -12.97 -9.01 -7.64
C GLY A 204 -11.91 -9.46 -8.63
N ARG A 205 -10.71 -8.88 -8.54
CA ARG A 205 -9.59 -9.15 -9.44
C ARG A 205 -9.06 -10.58 -9.31
N TYR A 206 -8.99 -11.08 -8.09
CA TYR A 206 -8.39 -12.37 -7.76
C TYR A 206 -9.46 -13.46 -7.59
N ARG A 207 -10.57 -13.36 -8.32
CA ARG A 207 -11.72 -14.26 -8.19
C ARG A 207 -11.37 -15.73 -8.41
N SER A 208 -10.46 -16.04 -9.34
CA SER A 208 -9.99 -17.41 -9.57
C SER A 208 -9.27 -17.98 -8.35
N MET A 209 -8.43 -17.18 -7.69
CA MET A 209 -7.74 -17.56 -6.46
C MET A 209 -8.74 -17.69 -5.30
N SER A 210 -9.66 -16.74 -5.18
CA SER A 210 -10.72 -16.74 -4.18
C SER A 210 -11.58 -18.01 -4.21
N LYS A 211 -12.01 -18.43 -5.41
CA LYS A 211 -12.75 -19.69 -5.63
C LYS A 211 -11.93 -20.94 -5.36
N GLY A 212 -10.60 -20.84 -5.46
CA GLY A 212 -9.68 -21.96 -5.31
C GLY A 212 -9.18 -22.19 -3.88
N CYS A 213 -9.47 -21.28 -2.93
CA CYS A 213 -9.06 -21.38 -1.54
C CYS A 213 -10.25 -21.63 -0.61
N HIS A 214 -9.99 -22.18 0.57
CA HIS A 214 -10.95 -22.33 1.67
C HIS A 214 -11.11 -21.01 2.43
N ASP A 215 -9.99 -20.39 2.84
CA ASP A 215 -9.94 -19.12 3.55
C ASP A 215 -8.83 -18.22 3.01
N TRP A 216 -9.03 -16.90 3.12
CA TRP A 216 -8.02 -15.91 2.77
C TRP A 216 -8.18 -14.69 3.67
N VAL A 217 -7.27 -14.56 4.65
CA VAL A 217 -7.17 -13.38 5.51
C VAL A 217 -6.04 -12.50 5.03
N ARG A 218 -6.30 -11.20 4.85
CA ARG A 218 -5.25 -10.21 4.59
C ARG A 218 -5.01 -9.35 5.82
N LEU A 219 -3.74 -9.20 6.19
CA LEU A 219 -3.26 -8.16 7.08
C LEU A 219 -2.64 -7.06 6.22
N GLU A 220 -3.04 -5.82 6.45
CA GLU A 220 -2.60 -4.69 5.64
C GLU A 220 -2.24 -3.49 6.51
N GLY A 221 -0.94 -3.19 6.57
CA GLY A 221 -0.40 -2.04 7.26
C GLY A 221 -0.32 -0.84 6.33
N GLU A 222 -1.17 0.16 6.54
CA GLU A 222 -1.16 1.45 5.86
C GLU A 222 -0.21 2.40 6.60
N PHE A 223 0.84 2.86 5.91
CA PHE A 223 1.84 3.79 6.45
C PHE A 223 1.84 5.10 5.67
N LYS A 224 1.86 6.23 6.36
CA LYS A 224 1.84 7.59 5.77
C LYS A 224 2.90 8.50 6.35
N GLY A 225 3.12 9.61 5.66
CA GLY A 225 3.88 10.75 6.17
C GLY A 225 5.29 10.34 6.59
N LYS A 226 5.67 10.70 7.82
CA LYS A 226 7.02 10.43 8.34
C LYS A 226 7.34 8.93 8.42
N THR A 227 6.33 8.09 8.67
CA THR A 227 6.57 6.65 8.75
C THR A 227 6.80 6.05 7.38
N ALA A 228 5.98 6.42 6.39
CA ALA A 228 6.19 6.00 5.00
C ALA A 228 7.56 6.45 4.45
N HIS A 229 7.99 7.68 4.78
CA HIS A 229 9.30 8.19 4.39
C HIS A 229 10.42 7.29 4.96
N LYS A 230 10.38 6.96 6.27
CA LYS A 230 11.38 6.08 6.87
C LYS A 230 11.42 4.68 6.25
N ILE A 231 10.25 4.14 5.89
CA ILE A 231 10.16 2.84 5.20
C ILE A 231 10.81 2.92 3.81
N GLY A 232 10.47 3.94 3.01
CA GLY A 232 11.08 4.13 1.70
C GLY A 232 12.59 4.36 1.77
N GLU A 233 13.07 5.11 2.78
CA GLU A 233 14.49 5.36 2.98
C GLU A 233 15.24 4.07 3.34
N LEU A 234 14.66 3.23 4.19
CA LEU A 234 15.19 1.91 4.50
C LEU A 234 15.29 1.07 3.23
N VAL A 235 14.19 0.96 2.47
CA VAL A 235 14.13 0.18 1.21
C VAL A 235 15.18 0.65 0.20
N ALA A 236 15.36 1.96 0.03
CA ALA A 236 16.35 2.54 -0.88
C ALA A 236 17.81 2.20 -0.51
N LYS A 237 18.09 1.93 0.78
CA LYS A 237 19.42 1.60 1.32
C LYS A 237 19.71 0.09 1.38
N LEU A 238 18.71 -0.77 1.20
CA LEU A 238 18.91 -2.21 1.22
C LEU A 238 19.78 -2.65 0.03
N ASN A 239 20.83 -3.42 0.33
CA ASN A 239 21.72 -4.03 -0.67
C ASN A 239 21.33 -5.50 -0.93
N LYS A 240 20.04 -5.76 -1.12
CA LYS A 240 19.47 -7.07 -1.48
C LYS A 240 18.23 -6.87 -2.34
N GLN A 241 17.85 -7.88 -3.12
CA GLN A 241 16.77 -7.77 -4.10
C GLN A 241 15.39 -8.15 -3.54
N ASP A 242 15.33 -8.92 -2.44
CA ASP A 242 14.08 -9.26 -1.77
C ASP A 242 13.86 -8.38 -0.52
N ILE A 243 13.01 -7.37 -0.69
CA ILE A 243 12.63 -6.40 0.35
C ILE A 243 11.41 -6.87 1.16
N TYR A 244 10.70 -7.90 0.71
CA TYR A 244 9.37 -8.22 1.23
C TYR A 244 9.44 -8.81 2.65
N SER A 245 10.51 -9.54 2.95
CA SER A 245 10.80 -9.99 4.33
C SER A 245 10.99 -8.81 5.30
N ASP A 246 11.66 -7.73 4.89
CA ASP A 246 11.82 -6.53 5.73
C ASP A 246 10.51 -5.78 5.88
N LEU A 247 9.73 -5.68 4.79
CA LEU A 247 8.40 -5.06 4.82
C LEU A 247 7.47 -5.79 5.79
N LEU A 248 7.49 -7.13 5.81
CA LEU A 248 6.78 -7.92 6.81
C LEU A 248 7.29 -7.62 8.23
N GLY A 249 8.61 -7.55 8.42
CA GLY A 249 9.23 -7.18 9.69
C GLY A 249 8.73 -5.84 10.24
N ILE A 250 8.57 -4.83 9.36
CA ILE A 250 8.03 -3.50 9.72
C ILE A 250 6.58 -3.60 10.22
N VAL A 251 5.75 -4.41 9.57
CA VAL A 251 4.36 -4.63 9.99
C VAL A 251 4.32 -5.32 11.36
N LEU A 252 5.09 -6.40 11.54
CA LEU A 252 5.13 -7.17 12.78
C LEU A 252 5.71 -6.39 13.96
N GLU A 253 6.72 -5.55 13.72
CA GLU A 253 7.28 -4.67 14.75
C GLU A 253 6.24 -3.61 15.18
N ARG A 254 5.42 -3.12 14.24
CA ARG A 254 4.42 -2.09 14.55
C ARG A 254 3.21 -2.65 15.29
N TRP A 255 2.77 -3.85 14.89
CA TRP A 255 1.61 -4.55 15.45
C TRP A 255 1.94 -6.03 15.63
N SER A 256 2.15 -6.44 16.88
CA SER A 256 2.33 -7.86 17.21
C SER A 256 1.06 -8.37 17.87
N LEU A 257 0.40 -9.36 17.27
CA LEU A 257 -0.73 -10.07 17.88
C LEU A 257 -0.20 -11.28 18.63
N VAL A 258 -0.41 -11.32 19.95
CA VAL A 258 0.17 -12.35 20.83
C VAL A 258 -0.87 -12.96 21.75
N GLU A 259 -0.62 -14.20 22.17
CA GLU A 259 -1.38 -14.88 23.23
C GLU A 259 -1.26 -14.10 24.54
N TYR A 260 -2.39 -13.84 25.19
CA TYR A 260 -2.45 -13.24 26.50
C TYR A 260 -2.67 -14.35 27.53
N LYS A 261 -1.65 -14.59 28.35
CA LYS A 261 -1.79 -15.42 29.54
C LYS A 261 -2.33 -14.54 30.65
N LYS A 262 -3.53 -14.88 31.12
CA LYS A 262 -4.11 -14.28 32.32
C LYS A 262 -3.48 -15.03 33.50
N ASP A 263 -2.59 -14.36 34.21
CA ASP A 263 -2.10 -14.84 35.52
C ASP A 263 -3.26 -14.90 36.53
#